data_AF-A0A0C2GGF3-F1
#
_entry.id   AF-A0A0C2GGF3-F1
#
_cell.length_a   1.000
_cell.length_b   1.000
_cell.length_c   1.000
_cell.angle_alpha   90.00
_cell.angle_beta   90.00
_cell.angle_gamma   90.00
#
_symmetry.space_group_name_H-M   'P 1'
#
loop_
_entity.id
_entity.type
_entity.pdbx_description
1 polymer ?
#
loop_
_entity_poly.entity_id
_entity_poly.type
_entity_poly.pdbx_seq_one_letter_code
_entity_poly.pdbx_strand_id
1 'polypeptide(L)'
;MVFTSNFREESETVLALKGLTPTGTLPLGILNEGRRGVQEGRHESETVLQLKGLNPGGKLPQGVLSGGKSALVETLSGVVPGHRIESFAEAKRLDQMNERMPPSMATPPGQSPSASPQPRTRNGPDA
;
A
#
# COMPACT_ATOMS: atom_id res chain seq x y z
N MET A 1 40.41 50.50 -7.60
CA MET A 1 39.33 49.83 -8.36
C MET A 1 39.61 48.36 -8.67
N VAL A 2 40.87 47.89 -8.68
CA VAL A 2 41.25 46.51 -9.07
C VAL A 2 41.03 45.44 -7.98
N PHE A 3 41.17 45.78 -6.70
CA PHE A 3 40.97 44.82 -5.60
C PHE A 3 39.51 44.36 -5.45
N THR A 4 38.55 45.26 -5.68
CA THR A 4 37.12 44.95 -5.60
C THR A 4 36.63 44.09 -6.76
N SER A 5 37.26 44.21 -7.94
CA SER A 5 36.96 43.34 -9.09
C SER A 5 37.50 41.93 -8.90
N ASN A 6 38.68 41.78 -8.30
CA ASN A 6 39.26 40.45 -8.04
C ASN A 6 38.40 39.65 -7.03
N PHE A 7 38.02 40.24 -5.89
CA PHE A 7 37.10 39.57 -4.95
C PHE A 7 35.76 39.18 -5.57
N ARG A 8 35.26 39.97 -6.52
CA ARG A 8 34.03 39.67 -7.26
C ARG A 8 34.20 38.43 -8.13
N GLU A 9 35.26 38.34 -8.93
CA GLU A 9 35.55 37.18 -9.78
C GLU A 9 35.80 35.90 -8.98
N GLU A 10 36.58 36.00 -7.90
CA GLU A 10 36.83 34.88 -6.99
C GLU A 10 35.51 34.36 -6.39
N SER A 11 34.61 35.27 -5.99
CA SER A 11 33.31 34.90 -5.44
C SER A 11 32.41 34.20 -6.47
N GLU A 12 32.37 34.68 -7.72
CA GLU A 12 31.59 34.08 -8.79
C GLU A 12 32.11 32.67 -9.14
N THR A 13 33.44 32.51 -9.15
CA THR A 13 34.10 31.21 -9.39
C THR A 13 33.76 30.21 -8.28
N VAL A 14 33.81 30.62 -7.01
CA VAL A 14 33.44 29.77 -5.87
C VAL A 14 31.97 29.35 -5.93
N LEU A 15 31.06 30.26 -6.30
CA LEU A 15 29.64 29.93 -6.44
C LEU A 15 29.41 28.92 -7.58
N ALA A 16 30.06 29.11 -8.72
CA ALA A 16 29.98 28.18 -9.85
C ALA A 16 30.54 26.79 -9.49
N LEU A 17 31.69 26.73 -8.81
CA LEU A 17 32.28 25.47 -8.33
C LEU A 17 31.37 24.76 -7.31
N LYS A 18 30.61 25.52 -6.52
CA LYS A 18 29.59 25.00 -5.60
C LYS A 18 28.28 24.63 -6.30
N GLY A 19 28.19 24.81 -7.62
CA GLY A 19 26.98 24.57 -8.42
C GLY A 19 25.83 25.53 -8.10
N LEU A 20 26.13 26.70 -7.54
CA LEU A 20 25.15 27.73 -7.18
C LEU A 20 24.99 28.74 -8.30
N THR A 21 23.86 29.43 -8.30
CA THR A 21 23.63 30.63 -9.10
C THR A 21 24.54 31.77 -8.64
N PRO A 22 24.71 32.84 -9.44
CA PRO A 22 25.42 34.05 -9.01
C PRO A 22 24.84 34.71 -7.75
N THR A 23 23.59 34.40 -7.38
CA THR A 23 22.96 34.86 -6.14
C THR A 23 23.19 33.91 -4.94
N GLY A 24 23.95 32.83 -5.12
CA GLY A 24 24.29 31.88 -4.06
C GLY A 24 23.20 30.85 -3.74
N THR A 25 22.23 30.64 -4.63
CA THR A 25 21.14 29.68 -4.45
C THR A 25 21.28 28.49 -5.40
N LEU A 26 20.59 27.38 -5.11
CA LEU A 26 20.56 26.24 -6.03
C LEU A 26 19.78 26.60 -7.31
N PRO A 27 20.19 26.08 -8.48
CA PRO A 27 19.42 26.22 -9.71
C PRO A 27 17.98 25.68 -9.54
N LEU A 28 17.01 26.34 -10.14
CA LEU A 28 15.59 25.94 -10.08
C LEU A 28 15.36 24.50 -10.54
N GLY A 29 16.14 24.02 -11.51
CA GLY A 29 16.11 22.62 -11.96
C GLY A 29 16.39 21.64 -10.82
N ILE A 30 17.44 21.89 -10.03
CA ILE A 30 17.82 21.06 -8.88
C ILE A 30 16.76 21.12 -7.77
N LEU A 31 16.23 22.31 -7.51
CA LEU A 31 15.14 22.47 -6.52
C LEU A 31 13.87 21.74 -6.95
N ASN A 32 13.52 21.79 -8.24
CA ASN A 32 12.36 21.08 -8.79
C ASN A 32 12.58 19.57 -8.84
N GLU A 33 13.80 19.11 -9.13
CA GLU A 33 14.19 17.69 -9.01
C GLU A 33 13.99 17.21 -7.58
N GLY A 34 14.56 17.91 -6.59
CA GLY A 34 14.41 17.55 -5.18
C GLY A 34 12.95 17.55 -4.72
N ARG A 35 12.17 18.54 -5.14
CA ARG A 35 10.73 18.60 -4.82
C ARG A 35 9.95 17.46 -5.46
N ARG A 36 10.26 17.07 -6.69
CA ARG A 36 9.64 15.93 -7.38
C ARG A 36 9.99 14.63 -6.68
N GLY A 37 11.27 14.41 -6.37
CA GLY A 37 11.73 13.20 -5.65
C GLY A 37 11.06 13.04 -4.28
N VAL A 38 10.89 14.14 -3.52
CA VAL A 38 10.15 14.10 -2.24
C VAL A 38 8.68 13.75 -2.41
N GLN A 39 8.01 14.27 -3.44
CA GLN A 39 6.61 13.93 -3.74
C GLN A 39 6.47 12.46 -4.14
N GLU A 40 7.38 11.97 -4.97
CA GLU A 40 7.39 10.58 -5.42
C GLU A 40 7.62 9.61 -4.25
N GLY A 41 8.61 9.88 -3.39
CA GLY A 41 8.86 9.05 -2.21
C GLY A 41 7.68 9.02 -1.23
N ARG A 42 6.92 10.12 -1.11
CA ARG A 42 5.65 10.14 -0.34
C ARG A 42 4.61 9.23 -0.98
N HIS A 43 4.43 9.33 -2.29
CA HIS A 43 3.47 8.50 -3.01
C HIS A 43 3.82 7.00 -2.89
N GLU A 44 5.09 6.64 -3.10
CA GLU A 44 5.55 5.25 -2.93
C GLU A 44 5.33 4.74 -1.49
N SER A 45 5.58 5.60 -0.49
CA SER A 45 5.36 5.25 0.93
C SER A 45 3.88 4.99 1.23
N GLU A 46 2.97 5.77 0.64
CA GLU A 46 1.53 5.57 0.75
C GLU A 46 1.10 4.25 0.09
N THR A 47 1.61 3.95 -1.11
CA THR A 47 1.37 2.66 -1.79
C THR A 47 1.83 1.48 -0.94
N VAL A 48 3.00 1.59 -0.29
CA VAL A 48 3.50 0.57 0.64
C VAL A 48 2.55 0.38 1.83
N LEU A 49 2.04 1.47 2.41
CA LEU A 49 1.14 1.41 3.55
C LEU A 49 -0.20 0.74 3.18
N GLN A 50 -0.78 1.12 2.05
CA GLN A 50 -2.00 0.50 1.51
C GLN A 50 -1.78 -0.99 1.28
N LEU A 51 -0.70 -1.36 0.59
CA LEU A 51 -0.41 -2.76 0.28
C LEU A 51 -0.19 -3.61 1.55
N LYS A 52 0.46 -3.04 2.58
CA LYS A 52 0.55 -3.70 3.90
C LYS A 52 -0.80 -3.90 4.55
N GLY A 53 -1.73 -2.95 4.43
CA GLY A 53 -3.08 -3.03 4.98
C GLY A 53 -3.96 -4.10 4.32
N LEU A 54 -3.66 -4.47 3.07
CA LEU A 54 -4.38 -5.52 2.34
C LEU A 54 -3.93 -6.94 2.71
N ASN A 55 -2.72 -7.10 3.25
CA ASN A 55 -2.22 -8.40 3.66
C ASN A 55 -2.58 -8.65 5.15
N PRO A 56 -3.26 -9.76 5.52
CA PRO A 56 -3.59 -10.07 6.91
C PRO A 56 -2.39 -10.04 7.87
N GLY A 57 -1.19 -10.31 7.37
CA GLY A 57 0.05 -10.25 8.15
C GLY A 57 0.67 -8.86 8.31
N GLY A 58 0.12 -7.82 7.69
CA GLY A 58 0.66 -6.45 7.72
C GLY A 58 2.04 -6.28 7.06
N LYS A 59 2.52 -7.31 6.36
CA LYS A 59 3.83 -7.37 5.72
C LYS A 59 3.70 -7.31 4.21
N LEU A 60 4.71 -6.76 3.56
CA LEU A 60 4.80 -6.82 2.10
C LEU A 60 5.22 -8.23 1.65
N PRO A 61 4.74 -8.71 0.49
CA PRO A 61 5.31 -9.89 -0.16
C PRO A 61 6.82 -9.74 -0.38
N GLN A 62 7.55 -10.85 -0.28
CA GLN A 62 9.00 -10.84 -0.48
C GLN A 62 9.33 -10.38 -1.92
N GLY A 63 10.31 -9.49 -2.04
CA GLY A 63 10.79 -9.00 -3.35
C GLY A 63 10.00 -7.84 -3.95
N VAL A 64 8.89 -7.39 -3.33
CA VAL A 64 8.12 -6.28 -3.91
C VAL A 64 8.89 -4.96 -3.93
N LEU A 65 9.67 -4.68 -2.88
CA LEU A 65 10.47 -3.46 -2.78
C LEU A 65 11.66 -3.45 -3.74
N SER A 66 12.21 -4.64 -4.08
CA SER A 66 13.32 -4.72 -5.05
C SER A 66 12.88 -4.42 -6.48
N GLY A 67 11.59 -4.56 -6.80
CA GLY A 67 11.03 -4.17 -8.09
C GLY A 67 10.66 -2.69 -8.21
N GLY A 68 10.85 -1.91 -7.14
CA GLY A 68 10.55 -0.48 -7.10
C GLY A 68 9.07 -0.14 -7.29
N LYS A 69 8.81 1.10 -7.72
CA LYS A 69 7.45 1.65 -7.91
C LYS A 69 6.54 0.80 -8.78
N SER A 70 7.04 0.29 -9.90
CA SER A 70 6.25 -0.52 -10.83
C SER A 70 5.74 -1.80 -10.16
N ALA A 71 6.57 -2.48 -9.36
CA ALA A 71 6.17 -3.67 -8.62
C ALA A 71 5.17 -3.36 -7.49
N LEU A 72 5.30 -2.20 -6.82
CA LEU A 72 4.31 -1.75 -5.84
C LEU A 72 2.94 -1.51 -6.48
N VAL A 73 2.93 -0.83 -7.64
CA VAL A 73 1.69 -0.58 -8.41
C VAL A 73 1.11 -1.89 -8.93
N GLU A 74 1.94 -2.76 -9.50
CA GLU A 74 1.50 -4.06 -10.02
C GLU A 74 0.90 -4.92 -8.91
N THR A 75 1.55 -5.00 -7.75
CA THR A 75 1.04 -5.79 -6.61
C THR A 75 -0.25 -5.18 -6.06
N LEU A 76 -0.33 -3.84 -5.97
CA LEU A 76 -1.55 -3.15 -5.56
C LEU A 76 -2.67 -3.24 -6.61
N SER A 77 -2.34 -3.52 -7.88
CA SER A 77 -3.31 -3.72 -8.96
C SER A 77 -3.70 -5.18 -9.16
N GLY A 78 -2.85 -6.14 -8.79
CA GLY A 78 -3.16 -7.58 -8.81
C GLY A 78 -4.15 -7.98 -7.70
N VAL A 79 -4.20 -7.19 -6.63
CA VAL A 79 -5.42 -6.99 -5.85
C VAL A 79 -6.18 -5.92 -6.61
N VAL A 80 -7.27 -6.16 -7.35
CA VAL A 80 -7.93 -5.04 -8.05
C VAL A 80 -9.03 -4.44 -7.16
N PRO A 81 -8.79 -3.44 -6.28
CA PRO A 81 -9.84 -2.52 -5.88
C PRO A 81 -10.02 -1.54 -7.05
N GLY A 82 -10.85 -1.92 -8.02
CA GLY A 82 -10.98 -1.17 -9.27
C GLY A 82 -11.55 -1.95 -10.45
N HIS A 83 -11.84 -3.25 -10.29
CA HIS A 83 -12.67 -3.97 -11.26
C HIS A 83 -14.05 -3.33 -11.19
N ARG A 84 -14.30 -2.43 -12.13
CA ARG A 84 -15.56 -1.72 -12.23
C ARG A 84 -16.52 -2.70 -12.85
N ILE A 85 -17.19 -3.46 -12.00
CA ILE A 85 -18.22 -4.44 -12.36
C ILE A 85 -19.06 -3.87 -13.52
N GLU A 86 -18.93 -4.47 -14.70
CA GLU A 86 -19.65 -4.04 -15.91
C GLU A 86 -21.02 -4.71 -16.02
N SER A 87 -21.27 -5.75 -15.19
CA SER A 87 -22.54 -6.45 -15.14
C SER A 87 -22.88 -7.04 -13.76
N PHE A 88 -24.17 -7.19 -13.47
CA PHE A 88 -24.63 -7.86 -12.24
C PHE A 88 -24.15 -9.32 -12.13
N ALA A 89 -24.06 -10.03 -13.27
CA ALA A 89 -23.58 -11.41 -13.30
C ALA A 89 -22.11 -11.53 -12.89
N GLU A 90 -21.30 -10.54 -13.25
CA GLU A 90 -19.90 -10.45 -12.84
C GLU A 90 -19.77 -10.17 -11.35
N ALA A 91 -20.54 -9.21 -10.82
CA ALA A 91 -20.58 -8.89 -9.38
C ALA A 91 -20.84 -10.15 -8.55
N LYS A 92 -21.88 -10.89 -8.92
CA LYS A 92 -22.33 -12.07 -8.18
C LYS A 92 -21.30 -13.20 -8.21
N ARG A 93 -20.59 -13.39 -9.33
CA ARG A 93 -19.50 -14.39 -9.42
C ARG A 93 -18.33 -14.03 -8.52
N LEU A 94 -17.98 -12.75 -8.43
CA LEU A 94 -16.89 -12.28 -7.56
C LEU A 94 -17.26 -12.43 -6.07
N ASP A 95 -18.51 -12.15 -5.71
CA ASP A 95 -18.98 -12.22 -4.33
C ASP A 95 -19.29 -13.65 -3.85
N GLN A 96 -19.59 -14.57 -4.78
CA GLN A 96 -19.96 -15.97 -4.46
C GLN A 96 -18.94 -16.70 -3.55
N MET A 97 -17.65 -16.41 -3.68
CA MET A 97 -16.63 -17.01 -2.81
C MET A 97 -16.73 -16.50 -1.37
N ASN A 98 -17.16 -15.25 -1.19
CA ASN A 98 -17.28 -14.60 0.12
C ASN A 98 -18.64 -14.88 0.80
N GLU A 99 -19.68 -15.25 0.06
CA GLU A 99 -20.98 -15.64 0.64
C GLU A 99 -20.95 -16.98 1.38
N ARG A 100 -19.91 -17.80 1.17
CA ARG A 100 -19.75 -19.06 1.89
C ARG A 100 -19.36 -18.77 3.35
N MET A 101 -20.10 -19.36 4.30
CA MET A 101 -19.67 -19.33 5.71
C MET A 101 -18.22 -19.82 5.84
N PRO A 102 -17.35 -19.08 6.56
CA PRO A 102 -16.00 -19.53 6.78
C PRO A 102 -16.04 -20.92 7.44
N PRO A 103 -15.07 -21.81 7.14
CA PRO A 103 -15.03 -23.12 7.77
C PRO A 103 -15.07 -22.96 9.29
N SER A 104 -16.02 -23.61 9.94
CA SER A 104 -16.08 -23.61 11.41
C SER A 104 -14.77 -24.20 11.92
N MET A 105 -14.09 -23.48 12.82
CA MET A 105 -12.91 -23.93 13.56
C MET A 105 -13.24 -25.08 14.54
N ALA A 106 -14.22 -25.93 14.22
CA ALA A 106 -14.61 -27.07 15.00
C ALA A 106 -14.02 -28.35 14.41
N THR A 107 -12.99 -28.83 15.11
CA THR A 107 -12.57 -30.24 15.23
C THR A 107 -11.91 -30.91 14.00
N PRO A 108 -10.71 -31.51 14.17
CA PRO A 108 -10.12 -32.42 13.19
C PRO A 108 -11.09 -33.54 12.77
N PRO A 109 -10.93 -34.13 11.57
CA PRO A 109 -11.78 -35.23 11.11
C PRO A 109 -11.54 -36.45 12.01
N GLY A 110 -12.46 -36.68 12.95
CA GLY A 110 -12.36 -37.79 13.89
C GLY A 110 -13.37 -37.81 15.05
N GLN A 111 -14.10 -36.73 15.33
CA GLN A 111 -15.16 -36.75 16.34
C GLN A 111 -16.45 -36.15 15.80
N SER A 112 -17.44 -37.03 15.58
CA SER A 112 -18.82 -36.67 15.27
C SER A 112 -19.38 -35.76 16.38
N PRO A 113 -20.01 -34.61 16.07
CA PRO A 113 -20.80 -33.90 17.05
C PRO A 113 -22.12 -34.66 17.25
N SER A 114 -22.07 -35.74 18.02
CA SER A 114 -23.27 -36.41 18.53
C SER A 114 -23.81 -35.61 19.70
N ALA A 115 -24.62 -34.59 19.42
CA ALA A 115 -25.65 -34.11 20.35
C ALA A 115 -26.61 -33.17 19.61
N SER A 116 -27.56 -33.74 18.86
CA SER A 116 -28.82 -33.04 18.62
C SER A 116 -29.51 -32.85 19.98
N PRO A 117 -29.91 -31.63 20.38
CA PRO A 117 -30.75 -31.47 21.56
C PRO A 117 -32.14 -32.01 21.22
N GLN A 118 -32.47 -33.20 21.74
CA GLN A 118 -33.82 -33.72 21.60
C GLN A 118 -34.81 -32.80 22.33
N PRO A 119 -35.97 -32.48 21.72
CA PRO A 119 -37.02 -31.73 22.40
C PRO A 119 -37.56 -32.58 23.54
N ARG A 120 -37.43 -32.10 24.78
CA ARG A 120 -38.02 -32.75 25.96
C ARG A 120 -39.55 -32.68 25.83
N THR A 121 -40.18 -33.79 25.50
CA THR A 121 -41.64 -33.96 25.66
C THR A 121 -41.95 -33.91 27.14
N ARG A 122 -42.57 -32.83 27.61
CA ARG A 122 -43.05 -32.69 28.99
C ARG A 122 -44.35 -33.50 29.11
N ASN A 123 -44.23 -34.77 29.47
CA ASN A 123 -45.37 -35.58 29.89
C ASN A 123 -45.92 -34.97 31.18
N GLY A 124 -47.14 -34.44 31.13
CA GLY A 124 -47.94 -34.18 32.33
C GLY A 124 -48.71 -35.45 32.70
N PRO A 125 -48.83 -35.79 34.00
CA PRO A 125 -49.86 -36.71 34.44
C PRO A 125 -51.12 -35.94 34.82
N ASP A 126 -52.24 -36.34 34.21
CA ASP A 126 -53.59 -36.16 34.75
C ASP A 126 -53.69 -36.88 36.11
N ALA A 127 -54.07 -36.15 37.16
CA ALA A 127 -54.88 -36.58 38.31
C ALA A 127 -55.19 -35.37 39.20
#